data_AF-A0A7C7A8A3-F1
#
_entry.id   AF-A0A7C7A8A3-F1
#
_cell.length_a   1.000
_cell.length_b   1.000
_cell.length_c   1.000
_cell.angle_alpha   90.00
_cell.angle_beta   90.00
_cell.angle_gamma   90.00
#
_symmetry.space_group_name_H-M   'P 1'
#
loop_
_entity.id
_entity.type
_entity.pdbx_description
1 polymer ?
#
loop_
_entity_poly.entity_id
_entity_poly.type
_entity_poly.pdbx_seq_one_letter_code
_entity_poly.pdbx_strand_id
1 'polypeptide(L)'
;MFGRIAYGLKNRKGFTLVELLVVVAIIAILAAALVPRLLGYTDRARQARAMSDLGTMKTVIETYTADQGNGVYPVPDSAAANYVGKILQNGGIKWTGDNTGIKDPWGYPYYYNLVKDSNGNVTGYVIASPGKDGQLGTADDVYTTDSVQPTVEQATIDQTTAAKSAQ
;
A
#
# COMPACT_ATOMS: atom_id res chain seq x y z
N MET A 1 -74.33 34.64 -22.03
CA MET A 1 -74.29 33.18 -21.85
C MET A 1 -72.88 32.82 -21.40
N PHE A 2 -72.63 32.68 -20.09
CA PHE A 2 -71.29 32.41 -19.57
C PHE A 2 -71.26 31.01 -18.92
N GLY A 3 -70.56 30.09 -19.60
CA GLY A 3 -70.38 28.71 -19.15
C GLY A 3 -69.43 28.63 -17.96
N ARG A 4 -69.87 27.96 -16.89
CA ARG A 4 -69.06 27.69 -15.71
C ARG A 4 -68.13 26.52 -16.01
N ILE A 5 -66.82 26.76 -16.07
CA ILE A 5 -65.82 25.69 -16.16
C ILE A 5 -65.65 25.08 -14.76
N ALA A 6 -66.07 23.83 -14.59
CA ALA A 6 -65.84 23.06 -13.37
C ALA A 6 -64.44 22.44 -13.42
N TYR A 7 -63.54 22.89 -12.54
CA TYR A 7 -62.24 22.25 -12.33
C TYR A 7 -62.43 20.97 -11.51
N GLY A 8 -62.30 19.82 -12.16
CA GLY A 8 -62.19 18.54 -11.47
C GLY A 8 -60.92 18.50 -10.64
N LEU A 9 -61.04 18.58 -9.32
CA LEU A 9 -59.95 18.36 -8.37
C LEU A 9 -59.45 16.92 -8.53
N LYS A 10 -58.32 16.76 -9.23
CA LYS A 10 -57.59 15.49 -9.26
C LYS A 10 -57.17 15.14 -7.84
N ASN A 11 -57.70 14.04 -7.30
CA ASN A 11 -57.23 13.45 -6.04
C ASN A 11 -55.73 13.17 -6.13
N ARG A 12 -54.91 14.05 -5.55
CA ARG A 12 -53.50 13.78 -5.33
C ARG A 12 -53.41 12.75 -4.20
N LYS A 13 -53.22 11.48 -4.56
CA LYS A 13 -52.85 10.45 -3.59
C LYS A 13 -51.47 10.82 -3.04
N GLY A 14 -51.43 11.25 -1.78
CA GLY A 14 -50.19 11.49 -1.05
C GLY A 14 -49.57 10.17 -0.60
N PHE A 15 -48.24 10.14 -0.50
CA PHE A 15 -47.48 9.05 0.09
C PHE A 15 -47.90 8.84 1.54
N THR A 16 -48.13 7.61 1.98
CA THR A 16 -48.41 7.33 3.39
C THR A 16 -47.13 7.30 4.20
N LEU A 17 -47.20 7.67 5.49
CA LEU A 17 -46.06 7.54 6.41
C LEU A 17 -45.60 6.08 6.56
N VAL A 18 -46.54 5.13 6.44
CA VAL A 18 -46.26 3.70 6.54
C VAL A 18 -45.46 3.21 5.34
N GLU A 19 -45.76 3.68 4.12
CA GLU A 19 -44.96 3.36 2.93
C GLU A 19 -43.52 3.85 3.07
N LEU A 20 -43.32 5.06 3.58
CA LEU A 20 -41.96 5.56 3.82
C LEU A 20 -41.25 4.75 4.92
N LEU A 21 -41.96 4.38 6.00
CA LEU A 21 -41.41 3.65 7.14
C LEU A 21 -40.90 2.27 6.73
N VAL A 22 -41.67 1.52 5.94
CA VAL A 22 -41.24 0.21 5.44
C VAL A 22 -40.03 0.34 4.52
N VAL A 23 -39.97 1.38 3.67
CA VAL A 23 -38.83 1.60 2.78
C VAL A 23 -37.54 1.87 3.55
N VAL A 24 -37.57 2.78 4.53
CA VAL A 24 -36.36 3.06 5.33
C VAL A 24 -35.95 1.88 6.21
N ALA A 25 -36.90 1.08 6.67
CA ALA A 25 -36.62 -0.16 7.40
C ALA A 25 -35.89 -1.19 6.52
N ILE A 26 -36.33 -1.39 5.27
CA ILE A 26 -35.66 -2.29 4.32
C ILE A 26 -34.25 -1.77 3.97
N ILE A 27 -34.10 -0.46 3.72
CA ILE A 27 -32.78 0.15 3.44
C ILE A 27 -31.83 -0.04 4.64
N ALA A 28 -32.31 0.12 5.87
CA ALA A 28 -31.50 -0.09 7.08
C ALA A 28 -31.01 -1.54 7.22
N ILE A 29 -31.86 -2.53 6.93
CA ILE A 29 -31.51 -3.96 6.95
C ILE A 29 -30.44 -4.27 5.89
N LEU A 30 -30.64 -3.79 4.65
CA LEU A 30 -29.70 -4.01 3.56
C LEU A 30 -28.35 -3.33 3.84
N ALA A 31 -28.35 -2.09 4.34
CA ALA A 31 -27.14 -1.37 4.70
C ALA A 31 -26.36 -2.09 5.81
N ALA A 32 -27.05 -2.55 6.86
CA ALA A 32 -26.43 -3.27 7.97
C ALA A 32 -25.73 -4.57 7.52
N ALA A 33 -26.31 -5.29 6.56
CA ALA A 33 -25.73 -6.54 6.06
C ALA A 33 -24.54 -6.33 5.09
N LEU A 34 -24.47 -5.19 4.39
CA LEU A 34 -23.51 -4.96 3.32
C LEU A 34 -22.17 -4.37 3.82
N VAL A 35 -22.20 -3.52 4.85
CA VAL A 35 -21.01 -2.82 5.38
C VAL A 35 -19.87 -3.75 5.83
N PRO A 36 -20.07 -4.80 6.64
CA PRO A 36 -18.96 -5.57 7.20
C PRO A 36 -18.20 -6.40 6.14
N ARG A 37 -18.85 -6.73 5.02
CA ARG A 37 -18.22 -7.55 3.95
C ARG A 37 -17.14 -6.79 3.20
N LEU A 38 -17.21 -5.46 3.08
CA LEU A 38 -16.25 -4.68 2.30
C LEU A 38 -14.84 -4.64 2.93
N LEU A 39 -14.75 -4.65 4.26
CA LEU A 39 -13.49 -4.39 4.99
C LEU A 39 -12.47 -5.54 4.89
N GLY A 40 -12.92 -6.79 4.84
CA GLY A 40 -12.01 -7.96 4.77
C GLY A 40 -11.49 -8.29 3.36
N TYR A 41 -12.14 -7.78 2.31
CA TYR A 41 -11.67 -7.94 0.93
C TYR A 41 -10.62 -6.89 0.57
N THR A 42 -10.74 -5.67 1.11
CA THR A 42 -9.77 -4.60 0.85
C THR A 42 -8.39 -4.93 1.39
N ASP A 43 -8.29 -5.52 2.59
CA ASP A 43 -6.98 -5.82 3.19
C ASP A 43 -6.24 -6.94 2.44
N ARG A 44 -6.93 -7.99 2.00
CA ARG A 44 -6.34 -9.05 1.15
C ARG A 44 -5.93 -8.53 -0.23
N ALA A 45 -6.75 -7.67 -0.84
CA ALA A 45 -6.42 -7.04 -2.12
C ALA A 45 -5.19 -6.11 -1.99
N ARG A 46 -5.05 -5.40 -0.86
CA ARG A 46 -3.86 -4.62 -0.53
C ARG A 46 -2.63 -5.51 -0.41
N GLN A 47 -2.68 -6.57 0.39
CA GLN A 47 -1.54 -7.51 0.51
C GLN A 47 -1.13 -8.10 -0.85
N ALA A 48 -2.09 -8.52 -1.67
CA ALA A 48 -1.81 -9.04 -3.02
C ALA A 48 -1.15 -8.00 -3.92
N ARG A 49 -1.58 -6.73 -3.84
CA ARG A 49 -0.97 -5.63 -4.58
C ARG A 49 0.46 -5.35 -4.10
N ALA A 50 0.69 -5.30 -2.79
CA ALA A 50 2.03 -5.13 -2.23
C ALA A 50 2.97 -6.24 -2.70
N MET A 51 2.52 -7.50 -2.66
CA MET A 51 3.28 -8.65 -3.15
C MET A 51 3.60 -8.55 -4.66
N SER A 52 2.66 -8.07 -5.47
CA SER A 52 2.87 -7.84 -6.90
C SER A 52 3.91 -6.75 -7.18
N ASP A 53 3.84 -5.63 -6.45
CA ASP A 53 4.81 -4.54 -6.56
C ASP A 53 6.21 -5.03 -6.17
N LEU A 54 6.31 -5.73 -5.04
CA LEU A 54 7.55 -6.34 -4.54
C LEU A 54 8.13 -7.37 -5.52
N GLY A 55 7.28 -8.21 -6.14
CA GLY A 55 7.71 -9.17 -7.17
C GLY A 55 8.29 -8.50 -8.41
N THR A 56 7.72 -7.34 -8.80
CA THR A 56 8.25 -6.55 -9.92
C THR A 56 9.61 -5.94 -9.56
N MET A 57 9.74 -5.36 -8.37
CA MET A 57 11.01 -4.82 -7.87
C MET A 57 12.07 -5.90 -7.72
N LYS A 58 11.69 -7.08 -7.21
CA LYS A 58 12.54 -8.26 -7.11
C LYS A 58 13.12 -8.62 -8.47
N THR A 59 12.26 -8.73 -9.48
CA THR A 59 12.69 -9.07 -10.86
C THR A 59 13.75 -8.10 -11.37
N VAL A 60 13.55 -6.78 -11.22
CA VAL A 60 14.53 -5.78 -11.68
C VAL A 60 15.87 -5.90 -10.94
N ILE A 61 15.84 -6.14 -9.63
CA ILE A 61 17.06 -6.30 -8.82
C ILE A 61 17.81 -7.58 -9.20
N GLU A 62 17.11 -8.70 -9.41
CA GLU A 62 17.72 -9.96 -9.83
C GLU A 62 18.31 -9.84 -11.24
N THR A 63 17.61 -9.20 -12.18
CA THR A 63 18.14 -8.92 -13.53
C THR A 63 19.40 -8.08 -13.47
N TYR A 64 19.41 -7.00 -12.68
CA TYR A 64 20.63 -6.21 -12.47
C TYR A 64 21.77 -7.07 -11.91
N THR A 65 21.48 -7.91 -10.91
CA THR A 65 22.49 -8.73 -10.23
C THR A 65 23.12 -9.74 -11.19
N ALA A 66 22.32 -10.33 -12.09
CA ALA A 66 22.77 -11.27 -13.11
C ALA A 66 23.60 -10.59 -14.22
N ASP A 67 23.17 -9.42 -14.71
CA ASP A 67 23.75 -8.81 -15.91
C ASP A 67 24.87 -7.80 -15.62
N GLN A 68 24.71 -6.98 -14.58
CA GLN A 68 25.57 -5.81 -14.31
C GLN A 68 26.28 -5.91 -12.96
N GLY A 69 25.65 -6.53 -11.97
CA GLY A 69 26.14 -6.65 -10.60
C GLY A 69 27.20 -7.74 -10.40
N ASN A 70 27.52 -8.53 -11.42
CA ASN A 70 28.45 -9.66 -11.33
C ASN A 70 28.11 -10.63 -10.17
N GLY A 71 26.83 -10.88 -9.94
CA GLY A 71 26.35 -11.72 -8.82
C GLY A 71 26.31 -11.02 -7.46
N VAL A 72 26.57 -9.72 -7.40
CA VAL A 72 26.49 -8.92 -6.17
C VAL A 72 25.22 -8.07 -6.17
N TYR A 73 24.45 -8.14 -5.08
CA TYR A 73 23.24 -7.36 -4.90
C TYR A 73 23.54 -5.85 -4.76
N PRO A 74 22.63 -4.98 -5.22
CA PRO A 74 22.78 -3.53 -5.10
C PRO A 74 23.04 -3.05 -3.67
N VAL A 75 24.19 -2.44 -3.41
CA VAL A 75 24.47 -1.89 -2.08
C VAL A 75 23.79 -0.52 -1.94
N PRO A 76 22.94 -0.31 -0.91
CA PRO A 76 22.38 1.00 -0.65
C PRO A 76 23.49 1.97 -0.23
N ASP A 77 23.51 3.16 -0.83
CA ASP A 77 24.43 4.24 -0.50
C ASP A 77 23.78 5.26 0.45
N SER A 78 24.55 5.82 1.38
CA SER A 78 24.01 6.48 2.58
C SER A 78 23.35 7.85 2.39
N ALA A 79 23.49 8.53 1.25
CA ALA A 79 22.65 9.67 0.84
C ALA A 79 23.30 10.42 -0.33
N ALA A 80 22.72 10.29 -1.53
CA ALA A 80 22.67 11.28 -2.62
C ALA A 80 22.36 10.60 -3.96
N ALA A 81 22.88 9.39 -4.17
CA ALA A 81 22.74 8.72 -5.46
C ALA A 81 21.57 7.74 -5.51
N ASN A 82 21.07 7.27 -4.36
CA ASN A 82 20.03 6.25 -4.24
C ASN A 82 20.22 5.17 -5.30
N TYR A 83 21.33 4.45 -5.19
CA TYR A 83 21.81 3.55 -6.23
C TYR A 83 20.77 2.48 -6.57
N VAL A 84 20.14 1.92 -5.55
CA VAL A 84 19.04 0.96 -5.69
C VAL A 84 17.86 1.58 -6.45
N GLY A 85 17.51 2.84 -6.16
CA GLY A 85 16.48 3.56 -6.88
C GLY A 85 16.80 3.82 -8.35
N LYS A 86 18.05 4.07 -8.70
CA LYS A 86 18.46 4.19 -10.12
C LYS A 86 18.28 2.88 -10.87
N ILE A 87 18.62 1.75 -10.24
CA ILE A 87 18.45 0.43 -10.83
C ILE A 87 16.97 0.14 -11.05
N LEU A 88 16.14 0.38 -10.03
CA LEU A 88 14.68 0.21 -10.12
C LEU A 88 14.05 1.13 -11.18
N GLN A 89 14.51 2.38 -11.28
CA GLN A 89 14.05 3.32 -12.29
C GLN A 89 14.43 2.92 -13.71
N ASN A 90 15.61 2.33 -13.91
CA ASN A 90 16.00 1.75 -15.20
C ASN A 90 15.07 0.60 -15.60
N GLY A 91 14.58 -0.17 -14.61
CA GLY A 91 13.51 -1.17 -14.79
C GLY A 91 12.09 -0.60 -14.87
N GLY A 92 11.92 0.73 -14.96
CA GLY A 92 10.63 1.41 -15.07
C GLY A 92 9.89 1.65 -13.74
N ILE A 93 10.51 1.37 -12.60
CA ILE A 93 9.91 1.49 -11.28
C ILE A 93 10.40 2.77 -10.59
N LYS A 94 9.49 3.70 -10.31
CA LYS A 94 9.80 4.97 -9.63
C LYS A 94 9.95 4.80 -8.12
N TRP A 95 10.91 4.00 -7.70
CA TRP A 95 11.26 3.85 -6.28
C TRP A 95 12.36 4.85 -5.90
N THR A 96 12.18 5.47 -4.74
CA THR A 96 13.08 6.50 -4.20
C THR A 96 13.57 6.18 -2.78
N GLY A 97 13.13 5.07 -2.18
CA GLY A 97 13.47 4.70 -0.81
C GLY A 97 12.93 5.65 0.26
N ASP A 98 12.02 6.55 -0.13
CA ASP A 98 11.40 7.54 0.74
C ASP A 98 9.94 7.76 0.36
N ASN A 99 9.29 8.73 1.02
CA ASN A 99 7.88 9.07 0.82
C ASN A 99 7.55 9.74 -0.52
N THR A 100 8.53 9.97 -1.42
CA THR A 100 8.32 10.67 -2.70
C THR A 100 8.10 9.73 -3.88
N GLY A 101 8.47 8.46 -3.75
CA GLY A 101 8.37 7.45 -4.79
C GLY A 101 7.06 6.65 -4.72
N ILE A 102 7.08 5.47 -5.36
CA ILE A 102 5.99 4.50 -5.25
C ILE A 102 5.78 4.10 -3.79
N LYS A 103 4.50 4.11 -3.40
CA LYS A 103 4.04 3.75 -2.06
C LYS A 103 3.32 2.42 -2.10
N ASP A 104 3.34 1.74 -0.98
CA ASP A 104 2.55 0.55 -0.75
C ASP A 104 1.04 0.86 -0.69
N PRO A 105 0.18 -0.16 -0.61
CA PRO A 105 -1.27 0.01 -0.57
C PRO A 105 -1.83 0.66 0.70
N TRP A 106 -1.00 0.84 1.74
CA TRP A 106 -1.31 1.54 2.98
C TRP A 106 -0.75 2.98 3.01
N GLY A 107 0.05 3.35 2.01
CA GLY A 107 0.58 4.71 1.81
C GLY A 107 1.99 4.91 2.34
N TYR A 108 2.66 3.85 2.77
CA TYR A 108 4.04 3.87 3.28
C TYR A 108 5.05 3.54 2.17
N PRO A 109 6.31 3.96 2.28
CA PRO A 109 7.32 3.63 1.30
C PRO A 109 7.79 2.18 1.45
N TYR A 110 8.26 1.61 0.36
CA TYR A 110 8.94 0.30 0.39
C TYR A 110 10.38 0.46 0.89
N TYR A 111 10.85 -0.51 1.67
CA TYR A 111 12.19 -0.51 2.24
C TYR A 111 13.03 -1.61 1.62
N TYR A 112 14.31 -1.32 1.39
CA TYR A 112 15.28 -2.25 0.83
C TYR A 112 16.48 -2.36 1.76
N ASN A 113 16.80 -3.59 2.17
CA ASN A 113 17.93 -3.88 3.04
C ASN A 113 18.75 -5.05 2.49
N LEU A 114 20.06 -5.01 2.79
CA LEU A 114 20.93 -6.15 2.52
C LEU A 114 20.90 -7.14 3.67
N VAL A 115 20.83 -8.42 3.34
CA VAL A 115 21.04 -9.51 4.29
C VAL A 115 22.53 -9.77 4.35
N LYS A 116 23.09 -9.71 5.56
CA LYS A 116 24.50 -9.96 5.82
C LYS A 116 24.67 -11.15 6.76
N ASP A 117 25.74 -11.91 6.58
CA ASP A 117 26.15 -12.95 7.53
C ASP A 117 26.79 -12.31 8.80
N SER A 118 27.15 -13.14 9.78
CA SER A 118 27.84 -12.70 11.00
C SER A 118 29.22 -12.06 10.75
N ASN A 119 29.78 -12.23 9.56
CA ASN A 119 31.07 -11.66 9.14
C ASN A 119 30.89 -10.36 8.35
N GLY A 120 29.66 -9.91 8.12
CA GLY A 120 29.33 -8.70 7.37
C GLY A 120 29.29 -8.87 5.85
N ASN A 121 29.44 -10.10 5.33
CA ASN A 121 29.35 -10.38 3.90
C ASN A 121 27.90 -10.34 3.45
N VAL A 122 27.63 -9.76 2.28
CA VAL A 122 26.29 -9.70 1.69
C VAL A 122 25.92 -11.08 1.15
N THR A 123 24.92 -11.71 1.75
CA THR A 123 24.41 -13.03 1.34
C THR A 123 23.06 -12.95 0.63
N GLY A 124 22.41 -11.78 0.66
CA GLY A 124 21.08 -11.60 0.11
C GLY A 124 20.59 -10.16 0.21
N TYR A 125 19.34 -9.96 -0.16
CA TYR A 125 18.60 -8.72 0.08
C TYR A 125 17.16 -9.03 0.46
N VAL A 126 16.53 -8.07 1.14
CA VAL A 126 15.10 -8.09 1.42
C VAL A 126 14.52 -6.77 0.97
N ILE A 127 13.39 -6.84 0.26
CA ILE A 127 12.55 -5.67 0.00
C ILE A 127 11.19 -5.91 0.64
N ALA A 128 10.71 -4.92 1.41
CA ALA A 128 9.58 -5.05 2.31
C ALA A 128 8.64 -3.85 2.25
N SER A 129 7.35 -4.11 2.43
CA SER A 129 6.34 -3.13 2.81
C SER A 129 6.07 -3.29 4.31
N PRO A 130 6.00 -2.17 5.06
CA PRO A 130 5.74 -2.16 6.50
C PRO A 130 4.26 -2.42 6.86
N GLY A 131 3.46 -2.95 5.93
CA GLY A 131 2.09 -3.32 6.19
C GLY A 131 1.17 -2.16 6.58
N LYS A 132 0.19 -2.49 7.42
CA LYS A 132 -0.90 -1.60 7.83
C LYS A 132 -0.50 -0.67 8.97
N ASP A 133 0.40 -1.12 9.83
CA ASP A 133 0.89 -0.36 10.98
C ASP A 133 2.02 0.62 10.62
N GLY A 134 2.65 0.43 9.46
CA GLY A 134 3.72 1.28 8.97
C GLY A 134 5.04 1.06 9.72
N GLN A 135 5.18 -0.05 10.44
CA GLN A 135 6.37 -0.43 11.19
C GLN A 135 6.96 -1.71 10.61
N LEU A 136 8.27 -1.74 10.41
CA LEU A 136 8.97 -2.97 10.00
C LEU A 136 9.25 -3.87 11.22
N GLY A 137 9.36 -5.17 10.97
CA GLY A 137 9.59 -6.20 11.98
C GLY A 137 8.32 -6.67 12.68
N THR A 138 7.15 -6.42 12.09
CA THR A 138 5.84 -6.76 12.66
C THR A 138 5.16 -7.86 11.83
N ALA A 139 4.07 -8.42 12.36
CA ALA A 139 3.41 -9.58 11.75
C ALA A 139 2.67 -9.25 10.44
N ASP A 140 2.45 -7.97 10.13
CA ASP A 140 1.74 -7.51 8.93
C ASP A 140 2.66 -7.06 7.79
N ASP A 141 3.98 -7.18 7.98
CA ASP A 141 4.96 -6.96 6.93
C ASP A 141 4.76 -7.87 5.73
N VAL A 142 4.98 -7.31 4.53
CA VAL A 142 5.00 -8.06 3.28
C VAL A 142 6.38 -7.94 2.66
N TYR A 143 7.08 -9.06 2.45
CA TYR A 143 8.46 -9.07 1.96
C TYR A 143 8.72 -10.25 1.02
N THR A 144 9.84 -10.21 0.29
CA THR A 144 10.14 -11.14 -0.82
C THR A 144 10.88 -12.42 -0.43
N THR A 145 11.33 -12.55 0.83
CA THR A 145 12.16 -13.67 1.31
C THR A 145 11.56 -14.31 2.55
N ASP A 146 11.14 -15.57 2.48
CA ASP A 146 10.55 -16.28 3.63
C ASP A 146 11.58 -16.59 4.74
N SER A 147 12.87 -16.44 4.47
CA SER A 147 13.97 -16.86 5.35
C SER A 147 14.48 -15.78 6.31
N VAL A 148 14.22 -14.49 6.05
CA VAL A 148 14.72 -13.38 6.88
C VAL A 148 13.63 -12.31 6.98
N GLN A 149 13.15 -12.06 8.20
CA GLN A 149 12.22 -10.97 8.47
C GLN A 149 12.94 -9.62 8.30
N PRO A 150 12.28 -8.60 7.72
CA PRO A 150 12.82 -7.25 7.74
C PRO A 150 12.97 -6.79 9.19
N THR A 151 14.17 -6.39 9.61
CA THR A 151 14.44 -5.88 10.96
C THR A 151 14.64 -4.37 10.91
N VAL A 152 14.10 -3.65 11.90
CA VAL A 152 14.18 -2.17 12.04
C VAL A 152 15.61 -1.65 11.92
N GLU A 153 16.58 -2.42 12.40
CA GLU A 153 18.00 -2.05 12.45
C GLU A 153 18.66 -1.92 11.07
N GLN A 154 18.10 -2.55 10.03
CA GLN A 154 18.68 -2.53 8.69
C GLN A 154 18.04 -1.50 7.76
N ALA A 155 16.82 -1.02 8.06
CA ALA A 155 16.09 0.00 7.28
C ALA A 155 16.61 1.43 7.50
N THR A 156 17.55 1.59 8.42
CA THR A 156 18.16 2.88 8.72
C THR A 156 19.32 3.13 7.76
N ILE A 157 19.00 3.49 6.51
CA ILE A 157 19.88 4.41 5.78
C ILE A 157 19.74 5.78 6.47
N ASP A 158 20.39 5.89 7.63
CA ASP A 158 20.87 7.12 8.25
C ASP A 158 19.89 8.32 8.39
N GLN A 159 18.61 8.11 8.75
CA GLN A 159 17.75 9.25 9.11
C GLN A 159 18.00 9.81 10.53
N THR A 160 18.84 9.18 11.36
CA THR A 160 19.09 9.64 12.75
C THR A 160 20.40 10.43 12.91
N THR A 161 21.33 10.40 11.95
CA THR A 161 22.59 11.14 12.07
C THR A 161 22.45 12.63 11.67
N ALA A 162 21.39 13.01 10.95
CA ALA A 162 21.14 14.43 10.61
C ALA A 162 20.50 15.25 11.75
N ALA A 163 19.93 14.62 12.78
CA ALA A 163 19.24 15.34 13.87
C ALA A 163 20.10 15.52 15.14
N LYS A 164 21.30 14.93 15.21
CA LYS A 164 22.14 14.92 16.44
C LYS A 164 23.47 15.67 16.32
N SER A 165 23.67 16.45 15.25
CA SER A 165 24.84 17.32 15.06
C SER A 165 24.53 18.81 15.25
N ALA A 166 23.34 19.15 15.75
CA ALA A 166 22.91 20.53 16.04
C ALA A 166 22.68 20.82 17.53
N GLN A 167 23.41 20.14 18.43
CA GLN A 167 23.57 20.55 19.84
C GLN A 167 25.03 20.43 20.26
#